data_AF-A0A9P4PGR7-F1
#
_entry.id   AF-A0A9P4PGR7-F1
#
_cell.length_a   1.000
_cell.length_b   1.000
_cell.length_c   1.000
_cell.angle_alpha   90.00
_cell.angle_beta   90.00
_cell.angle_gamma   90.00
#
_symmetry.space_group_name_H-M   'P 1'
#
loop_
_entity.id
_entity.type
_entity.pdbx_description
1 polymer ?
#
loop_
_entity_poly.entity_id
_entity_poly.type
_entity_poly.pdbx_seq_one_letter_code
_entity_poly.pdbx_strand_id
1 'polypeptide(L)'
;MATTNNPRRAVLRFHVRYERDEAAIVKQYLASTQSEQIKHFFIHSIPPNQSSKMHTVLDLHHVENPTVDLDAIPYEVLFVEKKTDFVFRKLEDNACKLAKARCRNLYWGTDRL
;
A
#
# COMPACT_ATOMS: atom_id res chain seq x y z
N MET A 1 -15.05 21.23 7.87
CA MET A 1 -14.56 21.01 6.48
C MET A 1 -14.40 19.52 6.31
N ALA A 2 -15.16 18.90 5.40
CA ALA A 2 -15.06 17.46 5.18
C ALA A 2 -13.69 17.17 4.57
N THR A 3 -12.80 16.51 5.30
CA THR A 3 -11.67 15.84 4.68
C THR A 3 -12.26 14.73 3.83
N THR A 4 -12.34 14.95 2.53
CA THR A 4 -12.75 13.89 1.60
C THR A 4 -11.69 12.80 1.71
N ASN A 5 -12.09 11.66 2.28
CA ASN A 5 -11.32 10.41 2.38
C ASN A 5 -11.08 9.88 0.95
N ASN A 6 -10.15 10.52 0.24
CA ASN A 6 -9.89 10.25 -1.16
C ASN A 6 -9.25 8.86 -1.29
N PRO A 7 -9.75 8.01 -2.19
CA PRO A 7 -9.20 6.68 -2.39
C PRO A 7 -7.78 6.80 -2.93
N ARG A 8 -6.88 6.00 -2.36
CA ARG A 8 -5.50 5.89 -2.85
C ARG A 8 -4.94 4.52 -2.53
N ARG A 9 -3.94 4.11 -3.30
CA ARG A 9 -3.23 2.84 -3.11
C ARG A 9 -1.82 3.09 -2.57
N ALA A 10 -1.50 2.52 -1.41
CA ALA A 10 -0.15 2.53 -0.90
C ALA A 10 0.53 1.18 -1.19
N VAL A 11 1.78 1.20 -1.66
CA VAL A 11 2.56 0.00 -1.96
C VAL A 11 3.80 0.00 -1.10
N LEU A 12 3.82 -0.88 -0.10
CA LEU A 12 4.93 -1.07 0.81
C LEU A 12 5.87 -2.14 0.25
N ARG A 13 7.05 -1.73 -0.18
CA ARG A 13 8.08 -2.62 -0.75
C ARG A 13 9.16 -2.89 0.27
N PHE A 14 9.32 -4.16 0.66
CA PHE A 14 10.28 -4.57 1.69
C PHE A 14 11.01 -5.86 1.33
N HIS A 15 12.10 -6.14 2.05
CA HIS A 15 12.85 -7.38 1.84
C HIS A 15 12.10 -8.58 2.42
N VAL A 16 12.11 -9.74 1.74
CA VAL A 16 11.40 -10.97 2.15
C VAL A 16 11.72 -11.44 3.58
N ARG A 17 12.92 -11.11 4.08
CA ARG A 17 13.29 -11.35 5.50
C ARG A 17 12.34 -10.71 6.53
N TYR A 18 11.55 -9.71 6.12
CA TYR A 18 10.56 -9.03 6.96
C TYR A 18 9.13 -9.52 6.71
N GLU A 19 8.94 -10.63 6.00
CA GLU A 19 7.61 -11.23 5.74
C GLU A 19 6.81 -11.43 7.04
N ARG A 20 7.46 -11.96 8.09
CA ARG A 20 6.83 -12.14 9.41
C ARG A 20 6.48 -10.83 10.13
N ASP A 21 7.05 -9.71 9.68
CA ASP A 21 6.81 -8.39 10.24
C ASP A 21 5.78 -7.58 9.41
N GLU A 22 5.14 -8.15 8.37
CA GLU A 22 4.22 -7.42 7.48
C GLU A 22 3.13 -6.66 8.26
N ALA A 23 2.49 -7.31 9.24
CA ALA A 23 1.47 -6.67 10.07
C ALA A 23 2.04 -5.48 10.88
N ALA A 24 3.27 -5.59 11.38
CA ALA A 24 3.94 -4.50 12.09
C ALA A 24 4.30 -3.34 11.16
N ILE A 25 4.76 -3.65 9.95
CA ILE A 25 5.03 -2.67 8.89
C ILE A 25 3.76 -1.88 8.55
N VAL A 26 2.65 -2.57 8.29
CA VAL A 26 1.35 -1.94 7.98
C VAL A 26 0.87 -1.07 9.14
N LYS A 27 0.91 -1.59 10.38
CA LYS A 27 0.52 -0.83 11.57
C LYS A 27 1.35 0.44 11.74
N GLN A 28 2.66 0.36 11.55
CA GLN A 28 3.54 1.52 11.69
C GLN A 28 3.35 2.52 10.55
N TYR A 29 3.13 2.06 9.32
CA TYR A 29 2.77 2.93 8.19
C TYR A 29 1.51 3.73 8.52
N LEU A 30 0.42 3.07 8.90
CA LEU A 30 -0.86 3.72 9.22
C LEU A 30 -0.71 4.75 10.33
N ALA A 31 0.02 4.42 11.40
CA ALA A 31 0.32 5.35 12.49
C ALA A 31 1.13 6.58 12.03
N SER A 32 2.08 6.40 11.10
CA SER A 32 2.93 7.48 10.58
C SER A 32 2.18 8.47 9.68
N THR A 33 1.12 8.03 9.00
CA THR A 33 0.31 8.87 8.09
C THR A 33 -0.62 9.86 8.81
N GLN A 34 -0.51 10.04 10.14
CA GLN A 34 -1.41 10.86 10.99
C GLN A 34 -2.90 10.60 10.71
N SER A 35 -3.22 9.36 10.34
CA SER A 35 -4.50 9.01 9.75
C SER A 35 -5.42 8.33 10.76
N GLU A 36 -5.82 9.07 11.80
CA GLU A 36 -7.02 8.71 12.57
C GLU A 36 -8.27 8.55 11.68
N GLN A 37 -8.19 9.03 10.44
CA GLN A 37 -9.22 8.96 9.41
C GLN A 37 -9.19 7.68 8.57
N ILE A 38 -8.07 6.93 8.52
CA ILE A 38 -8.02 5.64 7.80
C ILE A 38 -8.55 4.56 8.75
N LYS A 39 -9.88 4.46 8.81
CA LYS A 39 -10.57 3.41 9.57
C LYS A 39 -10.71 2.11 8.78
N HIS A 40 -10.75 2.23 7.46
CA HIS A 40 -11.00 1.11 6.56
C HIS A 40 -9.93 1.05 5.47
N PHE A 41 -9.24 -0.08 5.41
CA PHE A 41 -8.28 -0.40 4.36
C PHE A 41 -8.34 -1.89 4.06
N PHE A 42 -7.97 -2.26 2.84
CA PHE A 42 -7.82 -3.65 2.44
C PHE A 42 -6.33 -3.92 2.17
N ILE A 43 -5.86 -5.11 2.51
CA ILE A 43 -4.47 -5.53 2.32
C ILE A 43 -4.43 -6.59 1.22
N HIS A 44 -3.64 -6.36 0.17
CA HIS A 44 -3.19 -7.41 -0.73
C HIS A 44 -1.72 -7.73 -0.45
N SER A 45 -1.45 -8.94 0.05
CA SER A 45 -0.10 -9.44 0.21
C SER A 45 0.37 -10.06 -1.10
N ILE A 46 1.39 -9.46 -1.72
CA ILE A 46 1.96 -9.94 -2.98
C ILE A 46 3.27 -10.66 -2.67
N PRO A 47 3.33 -11.98 -2.88
CA PRO A 47 4.53 -12.76 -2.61
C PRO A 47 5.70 -12.29 -3.49
N PRO A 48 6.94 -12.64 -3.09
CA PRO A 48 8.10 -12.26 -3.87
C PRO A 48 8.14 -13.17 -5.11
N ASN A 49 8.26 -12.57 -6.30
CA ASN A 49 8.58 -13.34 -7.51
C ASN A 49 10.09 -13.69 -7.51
N GLN A 50 10.78 -13.58 -8.64
CA GLN A 50 12.22 -13.82 -8.77
C GLN A 50 13.12 -12.79 -8.05
N SER A 51 12.61 -12.05 -7.07
CA SER A 51 13.36 -11.02 -6.34
C SER A 51 13.21 -11.21 -4.84
N SER A 52 14.19 -10.74 -4.06
CA SER A 52 14.10 -10.72 -2.60
C SER A 52 13.14 -9.66 -2.04
N LYS A 53 12.26 -9.08 -2.88
CA LYS A 53 11.35 -7.99 -2.53
C LYS A 53 9.90 -8.45 -2.52
N MET A 54 9.29 -8.31 -1.35
CA MET A 54 7.86 -8.42 -1.11
C MET A 54 7.18 -7.08 -1.40
N HIS A 55 5.89 -7.14 -1.75
CA HIS A 55 5.05 -5.95 -1.86
C HIS A 55 3.75 -6.19 -1.10
N THR A 56 3.37 -5.24 -0.25
CA THR A 56 2.05 -5.21 0.38
C THR A 56 1.33 -3.99 -0.17
N VAL A 57 0.16 -4.22 -0.77
CA VAL A 57 -0.67 -3.17 -1.35
C VAL A 57 -1.82 -2.88 -0.39
N LEU A 58 -2.03 -1.59 -0.10
CA LEU A 58 -3.09 -1.13 0.77
C LEU A 58 -4.07 -0.28 -0.03
N ASP A 59 -5.33 -0.70 -0.05
CA ASP A 59 -6.45 0.04 -0.64
C ASP A 59 -7.11 0.87 0.46
N LEU A 60 -6.71 2.14 0.54
CA LEU A 60 -7.12 3.04 1.60
C LEU A 60 -8.48 3.66 1.25
N HIS A 61 -9.39 3.70 2.22
CA HIS A 61 -10.76 4.22 2.07
C HIS A 61 -11.63 3.44 1.07
N HIS A 62 -11.40 2.13 0.94
CA HIS A 62 -12.13 1.28 0.00
C HIS A 62 -13.61 1.10 0.35
N VAL A 63 -13.97 1.19 1.63
CA VAL A 63 -15.38 1.09 2.09
C VAL A 63 -16.16 2.33 1.68
N GLU A 64 -15.58 3.52 1.86
CA GLU A 64 -16.19 4.79 1.49
C GLU A 64 -16.22 5.02 -0.02
N ASN A 65 -15.30 4.37 -0.75
CA ASN A 65 -15.16 4.47 -2.21
C ASN A 65 -15.20 3.07 -2.82
N PRO A 66 -16.37 2.39 -2.87
CA PRO A 66 -16.46 1.00 -3.33
C PRO A 66 -16.20 0.83 -4.83
N THR A 67 -16.25 1.91 -5.60
CA THR A 67 -15.95 1.92 -7.03
C THR A 67 -14.95 3.03 -7.31
N VAL A 68 -13.80 2.68 -7.87
CA VAL A 68 -12.73 3.61 -8.20
C VAL A 68 -12.18 3.31 -9.58
N ASP A 69 -11.71 4.35 -10.27
CA ASP A 69 -10.88 4.17 -11.45
C ASP A 69 -9.43 3.92 -10.98
N LEU A 70 -8.98 2.67 -11.06
CA LEU A 70 -7.62 2.27 -10.71
C LEU A 70 -6.56 2.97 -11.57
N ASP A 71 -6.95 3.50 -12.73
CA ASP A 71 -6.10 4.31 -13.59
C ASP A 71 -6.06 5.81 -13.20
N ALA A 72 -6.99 6.29 -12.38
CA ALA A 72 -7.02 7.69 -11.93
C ALA A 72 -6.57 7.88 -10.47
N ILE A 73 -6.68 6.85 -9.62
CA ILE A 73 -6.33 7.00 -8.20
C ILE A 73 -4.83 7.24 -7.98
N PRO A 74 -4.45 8.01 -6.94
CA PRO A 74 -3.05 8.18 -6.56
C PRO A 74 -2.43 6.86 -6.08
N TYR A 75 -1.18 6.63 -6.49
CA TYR A 75 -0.33 5.57 -5.96
C TYR A 75 0.81 6.17 -5.15
N GLU A 76 1.00 5.66 -3.94
CA GLU A 76 2.16 5.97 -3.11
C GLU A 76 3.02 4.72 -2.97
N VAL A 77 4.26 4.75 -3.45
CA VAL A 77 5.17 3.61 -3.31
C VAL A 77 6.24 3.94 -2.29
N LEU A 78 6.33 3.13 -1.23
CA LEU A 78 7.29 3.31 -0.16
C LEU A 78 8.25 2.12 -0.09
N PHE A 79 9.54 2.39 0.00
CA PHE A 79 10.53 1.41 0.38
C PHE A 79 10.63 1.36 1.91
N VAL A 80 10.54 0.15 2.47
CA VAL A 80 10.60 -0.08 3.91
C VAL A 80 11.94 -0.69 4.28
N GLU A 81 12.62 -0.05 5.23
CA GLU A 81 13.87 -0.51 5.83
C GLU A 81 13.66 -0.66 7.34
N LYS A 82 14.26 -1.70 7.94
CA LYS A 82 14.28 -1.85 9.40
C LYS A 82 15.61 -1.31 9.92
N LYS A 83 15.55 -0.27 10.76
CA LYS A 83 16.67 0.18 11.61
C LYS A 83 16.38 -0.32 13.03
N THR A 84 16.18 0.59 13.98
CA THR A 84 15.52 0.28 15.27
C THR A 84 14.03 0.01 15.04
N ASP A 85 13.37 0.90 14.29
CA ASP A 85 12.00 0.76 13.80
C ASP A 85 11.94 0.70 12.28
N PHE A 86 10.74 0.50 11.70
CA PHE A 86 10.56 0.62 10.26
C PHE A 86 10.60 2.08 9.81
N VAL A 87 11.42 2.33 8.79
CA VAL A 87 11.54 3.62 8.11
C VAL A 87 10.97 3.50 6.72
N PHE A 88 10.13 4.47 6.35
CA PHE A 88 9.45 4.53 5.06
C PHE A 88 10.06 5.61 4.19
N ARG A 89 10.59 5.23 3.03
CA ARG A 89 11.13 6.16 2.04
C ARG A 89 10.26 6.15 0.80
N LYS A 90 9.68 7.30 0.44
CA LYS A 90 8.92 7.44 -0.81
C LYS A 90 9.83 7.19 -2.00
N LEU A 91 9.33 6.43 -2.97
CA LEU A 91 9.99 6.20 -4.24
C LEU A 91 9.46 7.16 -5.30
N GLU A 92 10.28 7.40 -6.32
CA GLU A 92 9.98 8.32 -7.42
C GLU A 92 8.88 7.80 -8.35
N ASP A 93 8.38 8.67 -9.22
CA ASP A 93 7.25 8.43 -10.13
C ASP A 93 7.38 7.17 -10.99
N ASN A 94 8.60 6.79 -11.38
CA ASN A 94 8.83 5.57 -12.14
C ASN A 94 8.44 4.31 -11.34
N ALA A 95 8.66 4.32 -10.02
CA ALA A 95 8.20 3.24 -9.15
C ALA A 95 6.67 3.22 -9.07
N CYS A 96 6.02 4.39 -9.01
CA CYS A 96 4.55 4.50 -9.02
C CYS A 96 3.95 3.98 -10.33
N LYS A 97 4.50 4.36 -11.49
CA LYS A 97 4.06 3.85 -12.81
C LYS A 97 4.18 2.33 -12.89
N LEU A 98 5.31 1.78 -12.44
CA LEU A 98 5.53 0.33 -12.44
C LEU A 98 4.59 -0.40 -11.47
N ALA A 99 4.39 0.15 -10.26
CA ALA A 99 3.46 -0.39 -9.29
C ALA A 99 2.03 -0.41 -9.82
N LYS A 100 1.59 0.69 -10.46
CA LYS A 100 0.28 0.78 -11.10
C LYS A 100 0.09 -0.28 -12.19
N ALA A 101 1.07 -0.44 -13.08
CA ALA A 101 1.02 -1.48 -14.11
C ALA A 101 0.93 -2.90 -13.52
N ARG A 102 1.63 -3.17 -12.42
CA ARG A 102 1.63 -4.48 -11.74
C ARG A 102 0.36 -4.73 -10.92
N CYS A 103 -0.24 -3.69 -10.36
CA CYS A 103 -1.45 -3.78 -9.55
C CYS A 103 -2.73 -3.69 -10.39
N ARG A 104 -2.64 -3.62 -11.71
CA ARG A 104 -3.79 -3.47 -12.62
C ARG A 104 -4.82 -4.59 -12.47
N ASN A 105 -4.37 -5.80 -12.13
CA ASN A 105 -5.23 -6.96 -11.94
C ASN A 105 -5.67 -7.16 -10.48
N LEU A 106 -5.27 -6.27 -9.57
CA LEU A 106 -5.72 -6.30 -8.18
C LEU A 106 -7.04 -5.54 -8.08
N TYR A 107 -8.08 -6.29 -7.73
CA TYR A 107 -9.40 -5.73 -7.48
C TYR A 107 -9.35 -4.79 -6.29
N TRP A 108 -10.11 -3.70 -6.39
CA TRP A 108 -10.17 -2.71 -5.33
C TRP A 108 -10.89 -3.24 -4.11
N GLY A 109 -10.22 -3.27 -2.95
CA GLY A 109 -10.86 -3.63 -1.68
C GLY A 109 -11.29 -5.09 -1.55
N THR A 110 -10.80 -6.00 -2.41
CA THR A 110 -11.17 -7.43 -2.40
C THR A 110 -10.15 -8.29 -3.13
N ASP A 111 -9.98 -9.55 -2.70
CA ASP A 111 -9.20 -10.56 -3.42
C ASP A 111 -10.05 -11.43 -4.36
N ARG A 112 -11.36 -11.16 -4.43
CA ARG A 112 -12.29 -11.93 -5.27
C ARG A 112 -12.45 -11.30 -6.66
N LEU A 113 -12.39 -12.16 -7.68
CA LEU A 113 -12.75 -11.89 -9.07
C LEU A 113 -14.22 -11.48 -9.21
#